data_AF-A1IK67-F1
#
_entry.id   AF-A1IK67-F1
#
_cell.length_a   1.000
_cell.length_b   1.000
_cell.length_c   1.000
_cell.angle_alpha   90.00
_cell.angle_beta   90.00
_cell.angle_gamma   90.00
#
_symmetry.space_group_name_H-M   'P 1'
#
loop_
_entity.id
_entity.type
_entity.pdbx_description
1 polymer ?
#
loop_
_entity_poly.entity_id
_entity_poly.type
_entity_poly.pdbx_seq_one_letter_code
_entity_poly.pdbx_strand_id
1 'polypeptide(L)'
;AFGALVQSAVACPAQCSCSGASVECQSRSFASVPAGIPTTTRELRLYINQITKLEPGVFDHLANLQHLYLGDNQLSALPAGVFDKLTQLSILNLHTNQLKSIPRGAFDNLKSLTHIYLFNNPWDCACSDILYLSRWISQHPGVVRDGGHSVDPDQARCSGTNTPVRAVT
;
A
#
# COMPACT_ATOMS: atom_id res chain seq x y z
N ALA A 1 45.33 9.90 -9.70
CA ALA A 1 44.01 9.56 -10.24
C ALA A 1 43.25 8.74 -9.20
N PHE A 2 42.43 9.40 -8.39
CA PHE A 2 41.40 8.76 -7.58
C PHE A 2 40.10 9.48 -7.93
N GLY A 3 39.42 8.97 -8.95
CA GLY A 3 38.08 9.41 -9.27
C GLY A 3 37.18 8.97 -8.14
N ALA A 4 36.78 9.93 -7.29
CA ALA A 4 35.72 9.70 -6.33
C ALA A 4 34.50 9.20 -7.10
N LEU A 5 34.01 8.02 -6.71
CA LEU A 5 32.72 7.50 -7.12
C LEU A 5 31.70 8.59 -6.82
N VAL A 6 31.23 9.28 -7.85
CA VAL A 6 30.02 10.10 -7.76
C VAL A 6 28.92 9.08 -7.52
N GLN A 7 28.59 8.90 -6.25
CA GLN A 7 27.39 8.21 -5.83
C GLN A 7 26.26 9.02 -6.42
N SER A 8 25.80 8.59 -7.60
CA SER A 8 24.78 9.28 -8.37
C SER A 8 23.57 9.37 -7.45
N ALA A 9 23.37 10.53 -6.83
CA ALA A 9 22.20 10.79 -6.02
C ALA A 9 21.02 10.58 -6.99
N VAL A 10 20.28 9.48 -6.80
CA VAL A 10 19.05 9.28 -7.55
C VAL A 10 18.19 10.49 -7.22
N ALA A 11 18.03 11.36 -8.21
CA ALA A 11 17.33 12.61 -8.05
C ALA A 11 15.86 12.32 -7.70
N CYS A 12 15.24 13.25 -6.99
CA CYS A 12 13.80 13.21 -6.77
C CYS A 12 13.07 13.04 -8.11
N PRO A 13 12.03 12.19 -8.22
CA PRO A 13 11.23 12.11 -9.43
C PRO A 13 10.76 13.49 -9.86
N ALA A 14 10.87 13.83 -11.14
CA ALA A 14 10.70 15.21 -11.63
C ALA A 14 9.32 15.82 -11.30
N GLN A 15 8.30 14.96 -11.18
CA GLN A 15 6.95 15.34 -10.83
C GLN A 15 6.64 15.06 -9.36
N CYS A 16 7.62 14.91 -8.48
CA CYS A 16 7.40 14.77 -7.04
C CYS A 16 8.23 15.83 -6.29
N SER A 17 7.96 15.98 -5.00
CA SER A 17 8.80 16.75 -4.08
C SER A 17 9.50 15.79 -3.12
N CYS A 18 10.74 16.04 -2.75
CA CYS A 18 11.47 15.17 -1.83
C CYS A 18 12.07 15.99 -0.69
N SER A 19 11.93 15.50 0.54
CA SER A 19 12.48 16.10 1.75
C SER A 19 13.04 15.01 2.64
N GLY A 20 14.36 15.00 2.83
CA GLY A 20 15.05 13.89 3.51
C GLY A 20 14.78 12.55 2.82
N ALA A 21 14.19 11.59 3.55
CA ALA A 21 13.81 10.28 3.04
C ALA A 21 12.31 10.19 2.65
N SER A 22 11.60 11.33 2.61
CA SER A 22 10.20 11.40 2.17
C SER A 22 10.12 11.77 0.69
N VAL A 23 9.26 11.07 -0.05
CA VAL A 23 8.94 11.32 -1.46
C VAL A 23 7.44 11.60 -1.57
N GLU A 24 7.13 12.84 -1.94
CA GLU A 24 5.80 13.42 -2.01
C GLU A 24 5.30 13.51 -3.45
N CYS A 25 4.46 12.55 -3.83
CA CYS A 25 3.85 12.43 -5.15
C CYS A 25 2.30 12.55 -5.08
N GLN A 26 1.73 12.97 -3.96
CA GLN A 26 0.29 13.09 -3.76
C GLN A 26 -0.34 14.24 -4.57
N SER A 27 -1.60 14.10 -4.99
CA SER A 27 -2.38 15.15 -5.66
C SER A 27 -1.77 15.66 -6.97
N ARG A 28 -1.19 14.76 -7.77
CA ARG A 28 -0.49 15.12 -9.03
C ARG A 28 -1.06 14.46 -10.28
N SER A 29 -2.21 13.80 -10.17
CA SER A 29 -2.90 13.12 -11.27
C SER A 29 -2.06 12.02 -11.93
N PHE A 30 -1.19 11.35 -11.16
CA PHE A 30 -0.43 10.22 -11.68
C PHE A 30 -1.35 9.07 -12.08
N ALA A 31 -1.18 8.55 -13.29
CA ALA A 31 -1.85 7.34 -13.77
C ALA A 31 -1.10 6.05 -13.38
N SER A 32 0.16 6.17 -12.96
CA SER A 32 1.04 5.08 -12.54
C SER A 32 2.05 5.57 -11.50
N VAL A 33 2.68 4.65 -10.77
CA VAL A 33 3.78 4.98 -9.87
C VAL A 33 4.92 5.64 -10.66
N PRO A 34 5.47 6.79 -10.23
CA PRO A 34 6.59 7.44 -10.90
C PRO A 34 7.86 6.60 -10.86
N ALA A 35 8.63 6.59 -11.96
CA ALA A 35 9.95 5.97 -11.98
C ALA A 35 10.98 6.80 -11.18
N GLY A 36 12.09 6.15 -10.80
CA GLY A 36 13.22 6.84 -10.18
C GLY A 36 13.02 7.23 -8.72
N ILE A 37 12.11 6.56 -7.99
CA ILE A 37 11.99 6.73 -6.54
C ILE A 37 13.30 6.26 -5.88
N PRO A 38 13.99 7.11 -5.09
CA PRO A 38 15.24 6.76 -4.44
C PRO A 38 15.13 5.53 -3.52
N THR A 39 16.14 4.65 -3.52
CA THR A 39 16.17 3.45 -2.65
C THR A 39 16.30 3.79 -1.16
N THR A 40 16.66 5.03 -0.84
CA THR A 40 16.75 5.57 0.51
C THR A 40 15.40 6.04 1.07
N THR A 41 14.34 6.03 0.26
CA THR A 41 13.00 6.47 0.65
C THR A 41 12.46 5.63 1.81
N ARG A 42 12.00 6.31 2.86
CA ARG A 42 11.30 5.74 4.02
C ARG A 42 9.80 6.03 3.99
N GLU A 43 9.39 7.11 3.33
CA GLU A 43 8.00 7.50 3.21
C GLU A 43 7.68 7.83 1.75
N LEU A 44 6.67 7.14 1.20
CA LEU A 44 6.20 7.33 -0.17
C LEU A 44 4.73 7.69 -0.15
N ARG A 45 4.42 8.93 -0.56
CA ARG A 45 3.07 9.45 -0.64
C ARG A 45 2.59 9.47 -2.09
N LEU A 46 1.68 8.57 -2.42
CA LEU A 46 1.05 8.46 -3.75
C LEU A 46 -0.48 8.64 -3.69
N TYR A 47 -1.00 9.11 -2.56
CA TYR A 47 -2.44 9.26 -2.36
C TYR A 47 -3.05 10.41 -3.18
N ILE A 48 -4.36 10.38 -3.42
CA ILE A 48 -5.09 11.36 -4.27
C ILE A 48 -4.44 11.43 -5.66
N ASN A 49 -4.43 10.29 -6.36
CA ASN A 49 -3.96 10.20 -7.74
C ASN A 49 -4.96 9.36 -8.55
N GLN A 50 -4.58 8.97 -9.77
CA GLN A 50 -5.41 8.21 -10.70
C GLN A 50 -4.74 6.87 -11.04
N ILE A 51 -3.98 6.30 -10.09
CA ILE A 51 -3.24 5.07 -10.31
C ILE A 51 -4.24 3.92 -10.38
N THR A 52 -4.27 3.25 -11.53
CA THR A 52 -5.22 2.15 -11.80
C THR A 52 -4.61 0.78 -11.57
N LYS A 53 -3.27 0.67 -11.66
CA LYS A 53 -2.51 -0.56 -11.50
C LYS A 53 -1.13 -0.30 -10.90
N LEU A 54 -0.62 -1.30 -10.19
CA LEU A 54 0.78 -1.40 -9.81
C LEU A 54 1.46 -2.40 -10.74
N GLU A 55 2.65 -2.08 -11.22
CA GLU A 55 3.46 -3.05 -11.96
C GLU A 55 4.09 -4.07 -10.97
N PRO A 56 4.24 -5.35 -11.35
CA PRO A 56 4.95 -6.32 -10.53
C PRO A 56 6.35 -5.83 -10.15
N GLY A 57 6.71 -5.95 -8.87
CA GLY A 57 8.03 -5.53 -8.36
C GLY A 57 8.27 -4.03 -8.28
N VAL A 58 7.25 -3.18 -8.49
CA VAL A 58 7.40 -1.70 -8.50
C VAL A 58 7.99 -1.11 -7.21
N PHE A 59 7.90 -1.84 -6.09
CA PHE A 59 8.45 -1.42 -4.79
C PHE A 59 9.63 -2.28 -4.31
N ASP A 60 10.12 -3.23 -5.11
CA ASP A 60 11.11 -4.23 -4.66
C ASP A 60 12.46 -3.61 -4.24
N HIS A 61 12.84 -2.49 -4.85
CA HIS A 61 14.06 -1.75 -4.53
C HIS A 61 13.92 -0.80 -3.33
N LEU A 62 12.71 -0.64 -2.79
CA LEU A 62 12.41 0.26 -1.66
C LEU A 62 12.48 -0.49 -0.31
N ALA A 63 13.53 -1.26 -0.08
CA ALA A 63 13.68 -2.10 1.13
C ALA A 63 13.71 -1.31 2.46
N ASN A 64 13.91 0.01 2.40
CA ASN A 64 13.89 0.92 3.56
C ASN A 64 12.52 1.56 3.82
N LEU A 65 11.51 1.25 3.02
CA LEU A 65 10.20 1.90 3.10
C LEU A 65 9.49 1.53 4.40
N GLN A 66 9.04 2.54 5.12
CA GLN A 66 8.31 2.43 6.39
C GLN A 66 6.85 2.83 6.19
N HIS A 67 6.59 3.87 5.41
CA HIS A 67 5.23 4.35 5.15
C HIS A 67 4.92 4.34 3.65
N LEU A 68 3.83 3.68 3.26
CA LEU A 68 3.32 3.66 1.89
C LEU A 68 1.86 4.11 1.88
N TYR A 69 1.61 5.25 1.22
CA TYR A 69 0.27 5.81 1.07
C TYR A 69 -0.22 5.70 -0.36
N LEU A 70 -1.18 4.81 -0.61
CA LEU A 70 -1.84 4.57 -1.89
C LEU A 70 -3.35 4.87 -1.83
N GLY A 71 -3.83 5.49 -0.75
CA GLY A 71 -5.24 5.84 -0.59
C GLY A 71 -5.74 6.80 -1.67
N ASP A 72 -7.05 6.83 -1.92
CA ASP A 72 -7.69 7.70 -2.92
C ASP A 72 -7.04 7.56 -4.31
N ASN A 73 -6.99 6.32 -4.80
CA ASN A 73 -6.57 5.94 -6.14
C ASN A 73 -7.65 5.06 -6.80
N GLN A 74 -7.33 4.42 -7.92
CA GLN A 74 -8.26 3.60 -8.70
C GLN A 74 -7.76 2.15 -8.84
N LEU A 75 -6.99 1.67 -7.85
CA LEU A 75 -6.41 0.33 -7.88
C LEU A 75 -7.53 -0.71 -7.86
N SER A 76 -7.61 -1.54 -8.90
CA SER A 76 -8.61 -2.61 -9.03
C SER A 76 -8.10 -3.97 -8.56
N ALA A 77 -6.78 -4.16 -8.57
CA ALA A 77 -6.09 -5.35 -8.09
C ALA A 77 -4.67 -5.02 -7.64
N LEU A 78 -4.07 -5.93 -6.86
CA LEU A 78 -2.66 -5.88 -6.49
C LEU A 78 -1.93 -7.04 -7.17
N PRO A 79 -0.72 -6.83 -7.74
CA PRO A 79 0.12 -7.93 -8.18
C PRO A 79 0.50 -8.82 -6.99
N ALA A 80 0.62 -10.13 -7.22
CA ALA A 80 1.17 -11.05 -6.23
C ALA A 80 2.59 -10.62 -5.85
N GLY A 81 2.89 -10.62 -4.55
CA GLY A 81 4.22 -10.27 -4.02
C GLY A 81 4.62 -8.80 -4.10
N VAL A 82 3.71 -7.88 -4.50
CA VAL A 82 4.05 -6.44 -4.67
C VAL A 82 4.61 -5.77 -3.40
N PHE A 83 4.39 -6.37 -2.22
CA PHE A 83 4.90 -5.87 -0.94
C PHE A 83 5.96 -6.78 -0.29
N ASP A 84 6.42 -7.83 -0.97
CA ASP A 84 7.27 -8.87 -0.35
C ASP A 84 8.62 -8.35 0.17
N LYS A 85 9.16 -7.29 -0.45
CA LYS A 85 10.43 -6.69 -0.04
C LYS A 85 10.28 -5.61 1.03
N LEU A 86 9.05 -5.23 1.38
CA LEU A 86 8.76 -4.13 2.28
C LEU A 86 8.71 -4.60 3.75
N THR A 87 9.73 -5.32 4.20
CA THR A 87 9.75 -5.95 5.53
C THR A 87 9.81 -4.94 6.68
N GLN A 88 10.21 -3.69 6.41
CA GLN A 88 10.24 -2.58 7.37
C GLN A 88 8.96 -1.72 7.37
N LEU A 89 7.96 -2.06 6.54
CA LEU A 89 6.75 -1.27 6.39
C LEU A 89 5.92 -1.30 7.67
N SER A 90 5.70 -0.13 8.26
CA SER A 90 4.90 0.07 9.47
C SER A 90 3.50 0.60 9.15
N ILE A 91 3.35 1.35 8.07
CA ILE A 91 2.07 1.93 7.62
C ILE A 91 1.82 1.57 6.16
N LEU A 92 0.68 0.92 5.91
CA LEU A 92 0.15 0.68 4.57
C LEU A 92 -1.25 1.26 4.46
N ASN A 93 -1.42 2.26 3.60
CA ASN A 93 -2.73 2.85 3.34
C ASN A 93 -3.20 2.47 1.92
N LEU A 94 -4.32 1.73 1.85
CA LEU A 94 -5.00 1.29 0.63
C LEU A 94 -6.48 1.72 0.60
N HIS A 95 -6.91 2.63 1.49
CA HIS A 95 -8.33 3.01 1.57
C HIS A 95 -8.79 3.75 0.30
N THR A 96 -10.09 3.81 0.06
CA THR A 96 -10.66 4.53 -1.10
C THR A 96 -9.98 4.12 -2.42
N ASN A 97 -10.07 2.83 -2.74
CA ASN A 97 -9.62 2.26 -4.01
C ASN A 97 -10.76 1.39 -4.61
N GLN A 98 -10.48 0.60 -5.63
CA GLN A 98 -11.44 -0.28 -6.30
C GLN A 98 -11.12 -1.76 -6.08
N LEU A 99 -10.44 -2.09 -4.97
CA LEU A 99 -10.01 -3.44 -4.67
C LEU A 99 -11.20 -4.32 -4.30
N LYS A 100 -11.26 -5.50 -4.92
CA LYS A 100 -12.29 -6.52 -4.63
C LYS A 100 -11.78 -7.64 -3.73
N SER A 101 -10.49 -7.92 -3.78
CA SER A 101 -9.82 -8.92 -2.96
C SER A 101 -8.35 -8.55 -2.79
N ILE A 102 -7.63 -9.31 -1.96
CA ILE A 102 -6.19 -9.20 -1.78
C ILE A 102 -5.57 -10.55 -2.20
N PRO A 103 -4.50 -10.55 -3.03
CA PRO A 103 -3.82 -11.79 -3.38
C PRO A 103 -3.36 -12.55 -2.15
N ARG A 104 -3.47 -13.88 -2.18
CA ARG A 104 -3.03 -14.74 -1.08
C ARG A 104 -1.56 -14.45 -0.77
N GLY A 105 -1.29 -14.20 0.50
CA GLY A 105 0.06 -13.96 1.02
C GLY A 105 0.58 -12.54 0.87
N ALA A 106 -0.19 -11.61 0.29
CA ALA A 106 0.29 -10.26 -0.02
C ALA A 106 0.80 -9.46 1.20
N PHE A 107 0.37 -9.81 2.41
CA PHE A 107 0.77 -9.15 3.66
C PHE A 107 1.70 -10.02 4.52
N ASP A 108 2.07 -11.22 4.10
CA ASP A 108 2.75 -12.20 4.95
C ASP A 108 4.15 -11.73 5.35
N ASN A 109 4.82 -10.95 4.51
CA ASN A 109 6.16 -10.41 4.76
C ASN A 109 6.18 -9.06 5.51
N LEU A 110 5.00 -8.46 5.75
CA LEU A 110 4.87 -7.16 6.42
C LEU A 110 4.95 -7.28 7.95
N LYS A 111 6.09 -7.80 8.46
CA LYS A 111 6.26 -8.15 9.88
C LYS A 111 6.29 -6.94 10.82
N SER A 112 6.62 -5.75 10.31
CA SER A 112 6.66 -4.50 11.08
C SER A 112 5.36 -3.71 11.03
N LEU A 113 4.30 -4.24 10.40
CA LEU A 113 3.07 -3.49 10.15
C LEU A 113 2.32 -3.18 11.46
N THR A 114 2.00 -1.91 11.65
CA THR A 114 1.28 -1.41 12.85
C THR A 114 -0.03 -0.72 12.49
N HIS A 115 -0.15 -0.22 11.26
CA HIS A 115 -1.34 0.45 10.75
C HIS A 115 -1.63 -0.01 9.32
N ILE A 116 -2.83 -0.53 9.10
CA ILE A 116 -3.37 -0.77 7.76
C ILE A 116 -4.76 -0.18 7.61
N TYR A 117 -4.98 0.50 6.49
CA TYR A 117 -6.25 1.16 6.14
C TYR A 117 -6.82 0.53 4.87
N LEU A 118 -8.02 -0.06 4.96
CA LEU A 118 -8.64 -0.87 3.90
C LEU A 118 -10.08 -0.43 3.54
N PHE A 119 -10.61 0.59 4.23
CA PHE A 119 -12.00 1.02 4.12
C PHE A 119 -12.26 1.62 2.75
N ASN A 120 -13.54 1.74 2.40
CA ASN A 120 -13.98 2.30 1.12
C ASN A 120 -13.34 1.57 -0.08
N ASN A 121 -13.32 0.25 -0.03
CA ASN A 121 -13.05 -0.61 -1.17
C ASN A 121 -14.25 -1.54 -1.39
N PRO A 122 -14.63 -1.84 -2.64
CA PRO A 122 -15.77 -2.69 -2.95
C PRO A 122 -15.41 -4.19 -2.79
N TRP A 123 -15.08 -4.62 -1.56
CA TRP A 123 -14.66 -5.98 -1.25
C TRP A 123 -15.73 -7.01 -1.70
N ASP A 124 -15.34 -7.91 -2.60
CA ASP A 124 -16.21 -8.96 -3.12
C ASP A 124 -16.19 -10.17 -2.19
N CYS A 125 -17.13 -10.19 -1.26
CA CYS A 125 -17.25 -11.26 -0.27
C CYS A 125 -17.99 -12.50 -0.78
N ALA A 126 -18.52 -12.49 -2.01
CA ALA A 126 -19.12 -13.68 -2.62
C ALA A 126 -18.05 -14.59 -3.25
N CYS A 127 -16.91 -14.03 -3.63
CA CYS A 127 -15.77 -14.77 -4.18
C CYS A 127 -14.87 -15.35 -3.07
N SER A 128 -14.38 -16.58 -3.25
CA SER A 128 -13.48 -17.25 -2.29
C SER A 128 -12.12 -16.55 -2.11
N ASP A 129 -11.73 -15.70 -3.05
CA ASP A 129 -10.46 -14.94 -2.97
C ASP A 129 -10.44 -14.00 -1.75
N ILE A 130 -11.61 -13.61 -1.22
CA ILE A 130 -11.72 -12.78 -0.02
C ILE A 130 -11.20 -13.49 1.24
N LEU A 131 -11.16 -14.82 1.25
CA LEU A 131 -10.87 -15.61 2.44
C LEU A 131 -9.46 -15.34 3.01
N TYR A 132 -8.50 -14.97 2.15
CA TYR A 132 -7.20 -14.53 2.65
C TYR A 132 -7.33 -13.27 3.50
N LEU A 133 -7.98 -12.23 2.97
CA LEU A 133 -8.17 -10.97 3.67
C LEU A 133 -8.99 -11.14 4.95
N SER A 134 -10.10 -11.89 4.88
CA SER A 134 -10.95 -12.18 6.04
C SER A 134 -10.17 -12.80 7.20
N ARG A 135 -9.39 -13.86 6.90
CA ARG A 135 -8.57 -14.56 7.89
C ARG A 135 -7.44 -13.68 8.41
N TRP A 136 -6.78 -12.93 7.53
CA TRP A 136 -5.69 -12.04 7.90
C TRP A 136 -6.16 -10.95 8.88
N ILE A 137 -7.30 -10.29 8.60
CA ILE A 137 -7.89 -9.29 9.50
C ILE A 137 -8.27 -9.93 10.85
N SER A 138 -8.87 -11.13 10.83
CA SER A 138 -9.24 -11.86 12.05
C SER A 138 -8.04 -12.20 12.93
N GLN A 139 -6.88 -12.46 12.33
CA GLN A 139 -5.63 -12.75 13.05
C GLN A 139 -4.87 -11.50 13.50
N HIS A 140 -5.06 -10.35 12.83
CA HIS A 140 -4.34 -9.10 13.09
C HIS A 140 -5.26 -7.91 13.39
N PRO A 141 -6.31 -8.05 14.24
CA PRO A 141 -7.32 -7.01 14.42
C PRO A 141 -6.73 -5.71 14.99
N GLY A 142 -5.67 -5.82 15.80
CA GLY A 142 -5.00 -4.68 16.42
C GLY A 142 -4.17 -3.81 15.48
N VAL A 143 -4.00 -4.19 14.20
CA VAL A 143 -3.25 -3.43 13.18
C VAL A 143 -4.19 -2.65 12.25
N VAL A 144 -5.46 -3.04 12.18
CA VAL A 144 -6.45 -2.45 11.27
C VAL A 144 -7.00 -1.14 11.84
N ARG A 145 -7.07 -0.11 11.01
CA ARG A 145 -7.41 1.27 11.42
C ARG A 145 -8.52 1.87 10.58
N ASP A 146 -9.39 2.66 11.21
CA ASP A 146 -10.44 3.45 10.53
C ASP A 146 -9.91 4.80 10.02
N GLY A 147 -10.80 5.61 9.43
CA GLY A 147 -10.47 6.97 8.95
C GLY A 147 -10.13 7.96 10.06
N GLY A 148 -10.44 7.65 11.33
CA GLY A 148 -10.06 8.41 12.52
C GLY A 148 -8.78 7.91 13.19
N HIS A 149 -8.04 6.99 12.56
CA HIS A 149 -6.85 6.34 13.10
C HIS A 149 -7.08 5.46 14.35
N SER A 150 -8.33 5.14 14.67
CA SER A 150 -8.68 4.23 15.76
C SER A 150 -8.57 2.78 15.30
N VAL A 151 -8.33 1.86 16.24
CA VAL A 151 -8.35 0.42 15.95
C VAL A 151 -9.78 0.02 15.61
N ASP A 152 -10.00 -0.44 14.37
CA ASP A 152 -11.30 -0.92 13.90
C ASP A 152 -11.09 -2.09 12.93
N PRO A 153 -11.20 -3.35 13.36
CA PRO A 153 -11.09 -4.49 12.46
C PRO A 153 -12.32 -4.68 11.54
N ASP A 154 -13.41 -3.96 11.77
CA ASP A 154 -14.67 -4.07 11.00
C ASP A 154 -14.79 -3.02 9.87
N GLN A 155 -13.79 -2.13 9.73
CA GLN A 155 -13.78 -1.05 8.74
C GLN A 155 -13.74 -1.51 7.27
N ALA A 156 -13.18 -2.70 6.99
CA ALA A 156 -13.27 -3.32 5.68
C ALA A 156 -14.63 -4.03 5.55
N ARG A 157 -15.50 -3.53 4.65
CA ARG A 157 -16.88 -4.01 4.51
C ARG A 157 -17.16 -4.59 3.13
N CYS A 158 -17.91 -5.68 3.11
CA CYS A 158 -18.35 -6.36 1.92
C CYS A 158 -19.25 -5.45 1.06
N SER A 159 -18.98 -5.43 -0.24
CA SER A 159 -19.82 -4.74 -1.22
C SER A 159 -21.24 -5.31 -1.22
N GLY A 160 -22.24 -4.43 -1.25
CA GLY A 160 -23.66 -4.81 -1.24
C GLY A 160 -24.25 -5.14 0.14
N THR A 161 -23.57 -5.94 0.97
CA THR A 161 -24.11 -6.35 2.29
C THR A 161 -23.66 -5.44 3.44
N ASN A 162 -22.56 -4.69 3.26
CA ASN A 162 -21.94 -3.84 4.28
C ASN A 162 -21.51 -4.59 5.56
N THR A 163 -21.44 -5.92 5.51
CA THR A 163 -20.95 -6.77 6.60
C THR A 163 -19.43 -6.70 6.70
N PRO A 164 -18.83 -6.82 7.90
CA PRO A 164 -17.38 -6.86 8.04
C PRO A 164 -16.75 -8.01 7.23
N VAL A 165 -15.70 -7.73 6.47
CA VAL A 165 -14.98 -8.73 5.68
C VAL A 165 -14.46 -9.87 6.56
N ARG A 166 -14.01 -9.56 7.78
CA ARG A 166 -13.50 -10.56 8.73
C ARG A 166 -14.53 -11.55 9.25
N ALA A 167 -15.82 -11.30 9.01
CA ALA A 167 -16.90 -12.21 9.38
C ALA A 167 -17.20 -13.26 8.28
N VAL A 168 -16.53 -13.17 7.13
CA VAL A 168 -16.70 -14.12 6.01
C VAL A 168 -15.88 -15.39 6.29
N THR A 169 -16.52 -16.55 6.19
CA THR A 169 -15.96 -17.87 6.53
C THR A 169 -15.82 -18.79 5.33
#